data_AF-A0A2D7CRY8-F1
#
_entry.id   AF-A0A2D7CRY8-F1
#
_cell.length_a   1.000
_cell.length_b   1.000
_cell.length_c   1.000
_cell.angle_alpha   90.00
_cell.angle_beta   90.00
_cell.angle_gamma   90.00
#
_symmetry.space_group_name_H-M   'P 1'
#
loop_
_entity.id
_entity.type
_entity.pdbx_description
1 polymer ?
#
loop_
_entity_poly.entity_id
_entity_poly.type
_entity_poly.pdbx_seq_one_letter_code
_entity_poly.pdbx_strand_id
1 'polypeptide(L)'
;MFKIIFDKKNDFKIFRGDTPILYSIDTGKLFHGDEFNLDSEKNVEITKSNVRNTPTLCGILLLNGTTTFGRHKKKCYYLCRSYQKELPSFLIPYKPPTGFVKSRTNLFVRFRYESWTGRLPTGTLLETLGTITDYHAFCRYQLYCHGLWHKPPPITTSLTLNDRVPIRHSFVFTIDPHDCRDFDDAFSVTEDYISVYIANVPLVLENIKYWKWEQTASIYCTTHTRNMLPHAISEDICSLRNDHQKKTCVVLDIDRKTGEMEFSLCQCIITRNFTYQENDLLKLSDYQTLWDFAKIQNNMIQDSHDVVSFYMMLFNKYAAQSVPDIVYRATIDSEKHVAYFPYRGTYTCSKSTHAALDDGYYGHFTSPIRRVVDIVNLIQLQKHFELHTFDDHTEDFLKEWQGKIDFLNNQTRQIRKIENQCKALTLFTGTTMQLPCQATVLEQVGPNQFEMFVHDYRLILKMKSEDILLLDEKYDCVLYLLEQETTYMKKIRLKRL
;
A
#
# COMPACT_ATOMS: atom_id res chain seq x y z
N MET A 1 18.22 -23.95 23.72
CA MET A 1 17.53 -22.82 23.07
C MET A 1 16.03 -23.01 23.15
N PHE A 2 15.38 -22.03 23.76
CA PHE A 2 13.94 -21.94 23.98
C PHE A 2 13.42 -20.68 23.30
N LYS A 3 12.14 -20.66 22.93
CA LYS A 3 11.45 -19.48 22.38
C LYS A 3 10.17 -19.23 23.14
N ILE A 4 9.90 -17.99 23.54
CA ILE A 4 8.66 -17.61 24.24
C ILE A 4 7.68 -16.92 23.30
N ILE A 5 6.42 -17.33 23.34
CA ILE A 5 5.33 -16.72 22.58
C ILE A 5 4.22 -16.34 23.54
N PHE A 6 3.95 -15.05 23.65
CA PHE A 6 2.78 -14.53 24.36
C PHE A 6 1.56 -14.54 23.45
N ASP A 7 0.40 -14.88 24.01
CA ASP A 7 -0.89 -14.78 23.35
C ASP A 7 -1.56 -13.41 23.60
N LYS A 8 -2.77 -13.22 23.05
CA LYS A 8 -3.52 -11.96 23.16
C LYS A 8 -4.09 -11.69 24.56
N LYS A 9 -4.08 -12.68 25.47
CA LYS A 9 -4.53 -12.58 26.86
C LYS A 9 -3.36 -12.43 27.84
N ASN A 10 -2.13 -12.26 27.34
CA ASN A 10 -0.88 -12.29 28.11
C ASN A 10 -0.56 -13.64 28.75
N ASP A 11 -1.19 -14.73 28.33
CA ASP A 11 -0.67 -16.07 28.61
C ASP A 11 0.53 -16.33 27.71
N PHE A 12 1.41 -17.24 28.10
CA PHE A 12 2.61 -17.56 27.32
C PHE A 12 2.78 -19.06 27.12
N LYS A 13 3.44 -19.40 26.02
CA LYS A 13 3.94 -20.75 25.72
C LYS A 13 5.43 -20.69 25.44
N ILE A 14 6.15 -21.69 25.93
CA ILE A 14 7.58 -21.87 25.67
C ILE A 14 7.73 -23.02 24.68
N PHE A 15 8.58 -22.82 23.68
CA PHE A 15 8.87 -23.79 22.63
C PHE A 15 10.34 -24.21 22.69
N ARG A 16 10.61 -25.48 22.39
CA ARG A 16 11.95 -26.00 22.07
C ARG A 16 11.89 -26.61 20.68
N GLY A 17 12.50 -25.94 19.70
CA GLY A 17 12.14 -26.18 18.29
C GLY A 17 10.69 -25.75 18.04
N ASP A 18 9.92 -26.61 17.37
CA ASP A 18 8.49 -26.37 17.09
C ASP A 18 7.55 -26.97 18.15
N THR A 19 8.09 -27.65 19.16
CA THR A 19 7.30 -28.34 20.17
C THR A 19 7.05 -27.43 21.39
N PRO A 20 5.79 -27.18 21.78
CA PRO A 20 5.48 -26.48 23.02
C PRO A 20 5.82 -27.36 24.22
N ILE A 21 6.42 -26.76 25.25
CA ILE A 21 6.79 -27.43 26.48
C ILE A 21 6.13 -26.76 27.69
N LEU A 22 5.73 -27.58 28.66
CA LEU A 22 5.31 -27.12 29.97
C LEU A 22 6.56 -26.83 30.80
N TYR A 23 6.91 -25.55 30.88
CA TYR A 23 8.07 -25.10 31.61
C TYR A 23 7.70 -23.85 32.41
N SER A 24 7.93 -23.88 33.73
CA SER A 24 7.72 -22.73 34.61
C SER A 24 9.03 -21.95 34.70
N ILE A 25 8.99 -20.69 34.29
CA ILE A 25 10.12 -19.76 34.39
C ILE A 25 9.60 -18.37 34.73
N ASP A 26 10.43 -17.57 35.40
CA ASP A 26 10.15 -16.15 35.54
C ASP A 26 10.28 -15.47 34.17
N THR A 27 9.14 -15.18 33.55
CA THR A 27 9.05 -14.48 32.26
C THR A 27 9.08 -12.97 32.41
N GLY A 28 9.26 -12.44 33.62
CA GLY A 28 9.02 -11.04 33.97
C GLY A 28 9.80 -10.00 33.15
N LYS A 29 10.83 -10.42 32.39
CA LYS A 29 11.64 -9.54 31.54
C LYS A 29 11.90 -10.09 30.13
N LEU A 30 11.08 -11.04 29.69
CA LEU A 30 11.10 -11.60 28.33
C LEU A 30 10.05 -10.91 27.45
N PHE A 31 10.40 -10.63 26.20
CA PHE A 31 9.46 -10.14 25.19
C PHE A 31 8.90 -11.29 24.33
N HIS A 32 7.75 -11.04 23.70
CA HIS A 32 7.20 -11.93 22.69
C HIS A 32 8.23 -12.20 21.57
N GLY A 33 8.50 -13.48 21.33
CA GLY A 33 9.42 -13.95 20.31
C GLY A 33 10.90 -14.00 20.73
N ASP A 34 11.23 -13.70 21.99
CA ASP A 34 12.60 -13.83 22.49
C ASP A 34 13.04 -15.31 22.45
N GLU A 35 14.28 -15.52 22.01
CA GLU A 35 14.98 -16.80 22.11
C GLU A 35 16.03 -16.70 23.24
N PHE A 36 16.10 -17.75 24.06
CA PHE A 36 16.95 -17.76 25.23
C PHE A 36 17.48 -19.16 25.57
N ASN A 37 18.55 -19.18 26.34
CA ASN A 37 19.07 -20.38 27.02
C ASN A 37 18.85 -20.26 28.52
N LEU A 38 19.00 -21.39 29.20
CA LEU A 38 19.00 -21.48 30.64
C LEU A 38 20.40 -21.89 31.07
N ASP A 39 20.98 -21.13 32.00
CA ASP A 39 22.22 -21.52 32.64
C ASP A 39 21.99 -22.69 33.63
N SER A 40 23.07 -23.15 34.29
CA SER A 40 23.02 -24.21 35.29
C SER A 40 22.13 -23.89 36.50
N GLU A 41 21.86 -22.61 36.75
CA GLU A 41 21.02 -22.11 37.84
C GLU A 41 19.59 -21.77 37.38
N LYS A 42 19.25 -22.06 36.11
CA LYS A 42 17.98 -21.75 35.45
C LYS A 42 17.71 -20.26 35.23
N ASN A 43 18.74 -19.41 35.25
CA ASN A 43 18.59 -18.02 34.82
C ASN A 43 18.45 -17.93 33.30
N VAL A 44 17.66 -16.95 32.85
CA VAL A 44 17.41 -16.68 31.44
C VAL A 44 18.57 -15.90 30.84
N GLU A 45 19.24 -16.49 29.86
CA GLU A 45 20.20 -15.81 28.99
C GLU A 45 19.57 -15.58 27.62
N ILE A 46 19.24 -14.33 27.30
CA ILE A 46 18.60 -13.98 26.03
C ILE A 46 19.64 -14.04 24.91
N THR A 47 19.44 -14.95 23.96
CA THR A 47 20.32 -15.11 22.79
C THR A 47 19.87 -14.25 21.62
N LYS A 48 18.55 -14.03 21.48
CA LYS A 48 17.98 -13.23 20.40
C LYS A 48 16.69 -12.56 20.86
N SER A 49 16.53 -11.29 20.50
CA SER A 49 15.31 -10.55 20.80
C SER A 49 14.99 -9.56 19.69
N ASN A 50 13.80 -9.69 19.11
CA ASN A 50 13.34 -8.76 18.08
C ASN A 50 13.18 -7.36 18.67
N VAL A 51 12.57 -7.25 19.86
CA VAL A 51 12.28 -5.95 20.48
C VAL A 51 13.54 -5.22 20.89
N ARG A 52 14.54 -5.94 21.44
CA ARG A 52 15.80 -5.34 21.91
C ARG A 52 16.71 -4.91 20.76
N ASN A 53 16.67 -5.66 19.65
CA ASN A 53 17.50 -5.40 18.47
C ASN A 53 16.84 -4.47 17.44
N THR A 54 15.53 -4.22 17.56
CA THR A 54 14.81 -3.37 16.63
C THR A 54 15.17 -1.89 16.85
N PRO A 55 15.55 -1.14 15.80
CA PRO A 55 15.95 0.26 15.94
C PRO A 55 14.81 1.19 16.32
N THR A 56 13.56 0.80 16.05
CA THR A 56 12.37 1.61 16.34
C THR A 56 11.12 0.77 16.55
N LEU A 57 10.36 1.13 17.57
CA LEU A 57 9.01 0.68 17.87
C LEU A 57 8.04 1.84 17.71
N CYS A 58 6.76 1.51 17.52
CA CYS A 58 5.67 2.47 17.47
C CYS A 58 4.74 2.26 18.66
N GLY A 59 4.23 3.36 19.20
CA GLY A 59 3.26 3.29 20.29
C GLY A 59 2.52 4.60 20.50
N ILE A 60 1.72 4.60 21.55
CA ILE A 60 0.85 5.71 21.92
C ILE A 60 1.22 6.14 23.32
N LEU A 61 1.77 7.35 23.42
CA LEU A 61 2.15 7.95 24.67
C LEU A 61 0.92 8.54 25.35
N LEU A 62 0.61 8.03 26.53
CA LEU A 62 -0.60 8.39 27.27
C LEU A 62 -0.32 9.61 28.15
N LEU A 63 -0.87 10.75 27.75
CA LEU A 63 -0.79 12.02 28.48
C LEU A 63 -2.12 12.42 29.11
N ASN A 64 -3.24 11.92 28.58
CA ASN A 64 -4.57 12.23 29.08
C ASN A 64 -4.91 11.36 30.29
N GLY A 65 -5.27 11.98 31.41
CA GLY A 65 -5.74 11.27 32.61
C GLY A 65 -4.72 10.34 33.29
N THR A 66 -3.43 10.40 32.93
CA THR A 66 -2.40 9.51 33.46
C THR A 66 -1.54 10.16 34.54
N THR A 67 -1.29 9.41 35.62
CA THR A 67 -0.25 9.72 36.61
C THR A 67 1.14 9.49 36.00
N THR A 68 2.10 10.34 36.37
CA THR A 68 3.49 10.17 35.94
C THR A 68 4.19 9.10 36.78
N PHE A 69 5.02 8.26 36.17
CA PHE A 69 5.70 7.12 36.82
C PHE A 69 7.11 7.48 37.30
N GLY A 70 7.26 8.66 37.91
CA GLY A 70 8.55 9.19 38.34
C GLY A 70 9.23 10.08 37.30
N ARG A 71 10.52 10.37 37.50
CA ARG A 71 11.29 11.34 36.70
C ARG A 71 12.59 10.73 36.18
N HIS A 72 12.99 11.19 35.01
CA HIS A 72 14.30 10.95 34.44
C HIS A 72 14.88 12.29 33.99
N LYS A 73 15.91 12.76 34.72
CA LYS A 73 16.45 14.11 34.56
C LYS A 73 15.31 15.15 34.69
N LYS A 74 15.17 16.05 33.71
CA LYS A 74 14.11 17.08 33.66
C LYS A 74 12.78 16.59 33.03
N LYS A 75 12.65 15.30 32.70
CA LYS A 75 11.48 14.69 32.05
C LYS A 75 10.72 13.81 33.05
N CYS A 76 9.41 13.63 32.85
CA CYS A 76 8.61 12.66 33.61
C CYS A 76 8.42 11.39 32.78
N TYR A 77 8.33 10.24 33.43
CA TYR A 77 7.96 8.99 32.76
C TYR A 77 6.46 8.94 32.52
N TYR A 78 6.10 8.65 31.28
CA TYR A 78 4.72 8.41 30.85
C TYR A 78 4.59 7.00 30.31
N LEU A 79 3.39 6.43 30.47
CA LEU A 79 3.07 5.12 29.94
C LEU A 79 2.90 5.21 28.42
N CYS A 80 3.59 4.34 27.69
CA CYS A 80 3.48 4.19 26.25
C CYS A 80 2.94 2.80 25.93
N ARG A 81 1.79 2.73 25.27
CA ARG A 81 1.22 1.47 24.79
C ARG A 81 1.84 1.14 23.44
N SER A 82 2.50 -0.01 23.33
CA SER A 82 3.03 -0.50 22.05
C SER A 82 1.90 -0.73 21.05
N TYR A 83 2.19 -0.55 19.75
CA TYR A 83 1.30 -0.98 18.68
C TYR A 83 1.09 -2.49 18.66
N GLN A 84 2.16 -3.25 18.93
CA GLN A 84 2.11 -4.70 19.08
C GLN A 84 1.46 -5.04 20.41
N LYS A 85 0.32 -5.75 20.37
CA LYS A 85 -0.52 -5.99 21.55
C LYS A 85 0.10 -6.99 22.51
N GLU A 86 0.97 -7.84 21.98
CA GLU A 86 1.72 -8.87 22.68
C GLU A 86 2.87 -8.29 23.52
N LEU A 87 3.21 -7.01 23.30
CA LEU A 87 4.24 -6.33 24.08
C LEU A 87 3.64 -5.61 25.30
N PRO A 88 4.35 -5.60 26.44
CA PRO A 88 3.95 -4.79 27.57
C PRO A 88 4.01 -3.30 27.23
N SER A 89 3.40 -2.47 28.08
CA SER A 89 3.58 -1.03 27.99
C SER A 89 4.99 -0.62 28.43
N PHE A 90 5.49 0.47 27.87
CA PHE A 90 6.82 1.01 28.17
C PHE A 90 6.71 2.30 28.97
N LEU A 91 7.74 2.62 29.76
CA LEU A 91 7.92 3.92 30.38
C LEU A 91 8.84 4.77 29.50
N ILE A 92 8.28 5.87 28.97
CA ILE A 92 8.99 6.78 28.07
C ILE A 92 9.13 8.16 28.72
N PRO A 93 10.35 8.70 28.85
CA PRO A 93 10.56 10.01 29.45
C PRO A 93 10.20 11.12 28.47
N TYR A 94 9.24 11.96 28.85
CA TYR A 94 8.74 13.07 28.02
C TYR A 94 8.60 14.35 28.84
N LYS A 95 8.78 15.50 28.16
CA LYS A 95 8.52 16.83 28.72
C LYS A 95 7.42 17.49 27.88
N PRO A 96 6.20 17.60 28.40
CA PRO A 96 5.12 18.32 27.72
C PRO A 96 5.49 19.79 27.45
N PRO A 97 4.90 20.42 26.42
CA PRO A 97 5.07 21.84 26.15
C PRO A 97 4.73 22.70 27.37
N THR A 98 5.46 23.80 27.55
CA THR A 98 5.20 24.79 28.60
C THR A 98 4.08 25.74 28.16
N GLY A 99 2.97 25.77 28.92
CA GLY A 99 1.80 26.62 28.65
C GLY A 99 0.53 26.06 29.30
N PHE A 100 -0.52 26.88 29.37
CA PHE A 100 -1.83 26.41 29.83
C PHE A 100 -2.44 25.50 28.75
N VAL A 101 -2.68 24.24 29.09
CA VAL A 101 -3.30 23.25 28.21
C VAL A 101 -4.51 22.68 28.93
N LYS A 102 -5.71 22.94 28.39
CA LYS A 102 -7.02 22.56 28.99
C LYS A 102 -7.16 21.06 29.21
N SER A 103 -6.63 20.24 28.30
CA SER A 103 -6.46 18.80 28.47
C SER A 103 -5.29 18.31 27.60
N ARG A 104 -4.46 17.40 28.14
CA ARG A 104 -3.34 16.84 27.37
C ARG A 104 -3.84 15.69 26.52
N THR A 105 -3.66 15.79 25.20
CA THR A 105 -4.02 14.72 24.26
C THR A 105 -2.90 13.69 24.17
N ASN A 106 -3.26 12.41 23.99
CA ASN A 106 -2.29 11.35 23.76
C ASN A 106 -1.53 11.58 22.44
N LEU A 107 -0.33 11.04 22.34
CA LEU A 107 0.55 11.25 21.18
C LEU A 107 0.86 9.93 20.48
N PHE A 108 0.84 9.93 19.15
CA PHE A 108 1.51 8.89 18.38
C PHE A 108 3.02 9.12 18.44
N VAL A 109 3.78 8.08 18.78
CA VAL A 109 5.23 8.19 18.98
C VAL A 109 5.99 7.04 18.36
N ARG A 110 7.23 7.33 17.98
CA ARG A 110 8.27 6.33 17.77
C ARG A 110 9.24 6.36 18.93
N PHE A 111 9.63 5.18 19.40
CA PHE A 111 10.56 5.02 20.49
C PHE A 111 11.46 3.80 20.26
N ARG A 112 12.50 3.62 21.04
CA ARG A 112 13.29 2.37 21.07
C ARG A 112 13.37 1.83 22.48
N TYR A 113 13.57 0.52 22.58
CA TYR A 113 13.90 -0.12 23.85
C TYR A 113 15.20 0.47 24.43
N GLU A 114 15.27 0.62 25.75
CA GLU A 114 16.47 1.09 26.45
C GLU A 114 16.91 0.10 27.54
N SER A 115 16.07 -0.16 28.54
CA SER A 115 16.37 -1.17 29.59
C SER A 115 15.11 -1.75 30.23
N TRP A 116 15.24 -2.83 31.00
CA TRP A 116 14.12 -3.42 31.75
C TRP A 116 14.58 -3.81 33.16
N THR A 117 14.77 -2.79 33.99
CA THR A 117 15.23 -2.97 35.38
C THR A 117 14.05 -3.08 36.35
N GLY A 118 13.02 -2.25 36.18
CA GLY A 118 11.83 -2.22 37.02
C GLY A 118 10.66 -3.10 36.52
N ARG A 119 9.45 -2.80 37.00
CA ARG A 119 8.22 -3.53 36.65
C ARG A 119 7.84 -3.44 35.17
N LEU A 120 8.13 -2.29 34.54
CA LEU A 120 7.90 -2.06 33.10
C LEU A 120 9.23 -1.76 32.41
N PRO A 121 9.39 -2.16 31.14
CA PRO A 121 10.53 -1.76 30.35
C PRO A 121 10.53 -0.24 30.13
N THR A 122 11.72 0.36 30.05
CA THR A 122 11.92 1.75 29.69
C THR A 122 12.35 1.85 28.23
N GLY A 123 12.09 3.01 27.63
CA GLY A 123 12.53 3.28 26.27
C GLY A 123 12.86 4.75 26.06
N THR A 124 13.64 5.01 25.02
CA THR A 124 13.98 6.35 24.58
C THR A 124 13.00 6.81 23.50
N LEU A 125 12.37 7.97 23.70
CA LEU A 125 11.57 8.62 22.66
C LEU A 125 12.46 9.04 21.49
N LEU A 126 12.12 8.60 20.28
CA LEU A 126 12.81 8.99 19.04
C LEU A 126 12.11 10.16 18.37
N GLU A 127 10.79 10.07 18.21
CA GLU A 127 10.00 11.05 17.46
C GLU A 127 8.58 11.13 18.03
N THR A 128 8.04 12.35 18.07
CA THR A 128 6.60 12.58 18.30
C THR A 128 5.94 12.83 16.95
N LEU A 129 5.04 11.94 16.54
CA LEU A 129 4.39 12.01 15.22
C LEU A 129 3.27 13.05 15.19
N GLY A 130 2.59 13.24 16.31
CA GLY A 130 1.49 14.19 16.50
C GLY A 130 0.47 13.68 17.52
N THR A 131 -0.64 14.39 17.68
CA THR A 131 -1.73 13.98 18.59
C THR A 131 -2.55 12.84 17.99
N ILE A 132 -3.25 12.07 18.84
CA ILE A 132 -4.14 11.00 18.35
C ILE A 132 -5.36 11.51 17.55
N THR A 133 -5.67 12.80 17.68
CA THR A 133 -6.73 13.48 16.94
C THR A 133 -6.24 13.98 15.57
N ASP A 134 -4.93 14.11 15.38
CA ASP A 134 -4.35 14.54 14.11
C ASP A 134 -4.38 13.38 13.10
N TYR A 135 -5.11 13.63 12.01
CA TYR A 135 -5.25 12.70 10.91
C TYR A 135 -3.91 12.38 10.22
N HIS A 136 -3.07 13.38 9.97
CA HIS A 136 -1.77 13.18 9.33
C HIS A 136 -0.85 12.34 10.23
N ALA A 137 -0.88 12.61 11.53
CA ALA A 137 -0.14 11.81 12.52
C ALA A 137 -0.63 10.36 12.55
N PHE A 138 -1.94 10.12 12.42
CA PHE A 138 -2.50 8.78 12.33
C PHE A 138 -2.01 8.03 11.08
N CYS A 139 -2.06 8.65 9.90
CA CYS A 139 -1.56 8.04 8.65
C CYS A 139 -0.07 7.67 8.79
N ARG A 140 0.74 8.62 9.27
CA ARG A 140 2.18 8.42 9.46
C ARG A 140 2.47 7.28 10.45
N TYR A 141 1.71 7.24 11.55
CA TYR A 141 1.77 6.17 12.53
C TYR A 141 1.42 4.80 11.93
N GLN A 142 0.35 4.69 11.13
CA GLN A 142 -0.03 3.43 10.49
C GLN A 142 1.06 2.92 9.54
N LEU A 143 1.67 3.81 8.74
CA LEU A 143 2.76 3.45 7.82
C LEU A 143 3.97 2.89 8.57
N TYR A 144 4.39 3.52 9.67
CA TYR A 144 5.48 2.99 10.50
C TYR A 144 5.13 1.65 11.13
N CYS A 145 3.92 1.52 11.68
CA CYS A 145 3.45 0.31 12.36
C CYS A 145 3.40 -0.92 11.43
N HIS A 146 3.21 -0.72 10.13
CA HIS A 146 3.17 -1.78 9.13
C HIS A 146 4.47 -1.92 8.33
N GLY A 147 5.52 -1.18 8.70
CA GLY A 147 6.80 -1.22 7.99
C GLY A 147 6.66 -0.80 6.54
N LEU A 148 5.89 0.25 6.25
CA LEU A 148 5.70 0.83 4.91
C LEU A 148 6.37 2.21 4.78
N TRP A 149 7.11 2.63 5.80
CA TRP A 149 7.83 3.90 5.80
C TRP A 149 9.32 3.68 5.50
N HIS A 150 9.68 3.70 4.21
CA HIS A 150 11.06 3.61 3.72
C HIS A 150 11.50 4.92 3.11
N LYS A 151 12.66 5.45 3.51
CA LYS A 151 13.24 6.61 2.81
C LYS A 151 13.96 6.06 1.57
N PRO A 152 13.58 6.47 0.35
CA PRO A 152 14.31 6.04 -0.83
C PRO A 152 15.76 6.54 -0.77
N PRO A 153 16.75 5.78 -1.27
CA PRO A 153 18.11 6.27 -1.34
C PRO A 153 18.21 7.54 -2.21
N PRO A 154 19.20 8.41 -1.95
CA PRO A 154 19.42 9.57 -2.78
C PRO A 154 19.86 9.15 -4.19
N ILE A 155 19.48 9.96 -5.17
CA ILE A 155 19.97 9.83 -6.55
C ILE A 155 21.39 10.41 -6.59
N THR A 156 22.35 9.62 -7.06
CA THR A 156 23.78 10.00 -7.10
C THR A 156 24.27 10.33 -8.51
N THR A 157 23.48 10.05 -9.54
CA THR A 157 23.86 10.14 -10.96
C THR A 157 23.15 11.31 -11.63
N SER A 158 23.72 11.85 -12.70
CA SER A 158 23.03 12.82 -13.55
C SER A 158 21.77 12.19 -14.15
N LEU A 159 20.69 12.96 -14.24
CA LEU A 159 19.39 12.53 -14.78
C LEU A 159 19.34 12.58 -16.32
N THR A 160 20.49 12.50 -16.99
CA THR A 160 20.59 12.62 -18.44
C THR A 160 20.36 11.26 -19.10
N LEU A 161 19.35 11.16 -19.95
CA LEU A 161 19.03 9.95 -20.70
C LEU A 161 19.82 9.93 -22.02
N ASN A 162 20.64 8.90 -22.25
CA ASN A 162 21.55 8.81 -23.40
C ASN A 162 21.19 7.67 -24.37
N ASP A 163 19.91 7.34 -24.50
CA ASP A 163 19.47 6.30 -25.43
C ASP A 163 19.02 6.87 -26.78
N ARG A 164 19.46 6.19 -27.85
CA ARG A 164 19.00 6.43 -29.22
C ARG A 164 17.63 5.79 -29.44
N VAL A 165 16.61 6.36 -28.81
CA VAL A 165 15.22 5.92 -28.98
C VAL A 165 14.56 6.73 -30.11
N PRO A 166 13.83 6.09 -31.06
CA PRO A 166 13.13 6.81 -32.13
C PRO A 166 12.15 7.84 -31.59
N ILE A 167 12.08 9.02 -32.22
CA ILE A 167 11.15 10.09 -31.81
C ILE A 167 9.90 10.02 -32.67
N ARG A 168 8.72 9.99 -32.03
CA ARG A 168 7.41 10.11 -32.69
C ARG A 168 6.90 11.54 -32.57
N HIS A 169 6.36 12.06 -33.67
CA HIS A 169 5.79 13.40 -33.78
C HIS A 169 4.27 13.33 -33.98
N SER A 170 3.58 12.65 -33.06
CA SER A 170 2.12 12.53 -33.03
C SER A 170 1.50 13.46 -31.99
N PHE A 171 0.19 13.71 -32.10
CA PHE A 171 -0.59 14.31 -31.02
C PHE A 171 -0.75 13.28 -29.90
N VAL A 172 0.03 13.42 -28.83
CA VAL A 172 0.01 12.51 -27.68
C VAL A 172 -0.67 13.19 -26.50
N PHE A 173 -1.61 12.51 -25.85
CA PHE A 173 -2.35 13.06 -24.73
C PHE A 173 -2.62 12.04 -23.62
N THR A 174 -2.77 12.50 -22.38
CA THR A 174 -3.12 11.66 -21.22
C THR A 174 -4.55 11.94 -20.75
N ILE A 175 -5.12 11.03 -19.97
CA ILE A 175 -6.45 11.19 -19.36
C ILE A 175 -6.40 10.68 -17.91
N ASP A 176 -6.41 11.61 -16.96
CA ASP A 176 -6.15 11.29 -15.55
C ASP A 176 -7.07 12.09 -14.60
N PRO A 177 -7.07 11.80 -13.29
CA PRO A 177 -7.73 12.66 -12.32
C PRO A 177 -7.13 14.07 -12.30
N HIS A 178 -7.93 15.08 -11.94
CA HIS A 178 -7.51 16.49 -11.89
C HIS A 178 -6.23 16.75 -11.06
N ASP A 179 -6.04 16.02 -9.95
CA ASP A 179 -4.91 16.22 -9.04
C ASP A 179 -3.71 15.29 -9.32
N CYS A 180 -3.70 14.60 -10.48
CA CYS A 180 -2.62 13.69 -10.87
C CYS A 180 -1.30 14.44 -11.13
N ARG A 181 -0.19 13.82 -10.74
CA ARG A 181 1.18 14.35 -10.98
C ARG A 181 2.10 13.34 -11.65
N ASP A 182 1.79 12.06 -11.49
CA ASP A 182 2.52 10.91 -11.98
C ASP A 182 1.70 10.21 -13.07
N PHE A 183 1.76 10.77 -14.28
CA PHE A 183 1.09 10.25 -15.47
C PHE A 183 1.85 9.03 -16.00
N ASP A 184 1.27 7.83 -15.85
CA ASP A 184 1.88 6.56 -16.29
C ASP A 184 1.63 6.28 -17.78
N ASP A 185 0.46 6.69 -18.28
CA ASP A 185 -0.06 6.30 -19.59
C ASP A 185 -0.51 7.49 -20.46
N ALA A 186 -0.45 7.31 -21.77
CA ALA A 186 -0.90 8.27 -22.76
C ALA A 186 -1.43 7.56 -24.02
N PHE A 187 -2.08 8.33 -24.89
CA PHE A 187 -2.70 7.86 -26.13
C PHE A 187 -2.31 8.74 -27.31
N SER A 188 -2.33 8.16 -28.51
CA SER A 188 -2.39 8.90 -29.76
C SER A 188 -3.20 8.14 -30.79
N VAL A 189 -3.82 8.85 -31.72
CA VAL A 189 -4.54 8.26 -32.84
C VAL A 189 -3.97 8.79 -34.15
N THR A 190 -3.76 7.90 -35.10
CA THR A 190 -3.39 8.21 -36.48
C THR A 190 -4.39 7.56 -37.43
N GLU A 191 -4.24 7.78 -38.74
CA GLU A 191 -5.11 7.14 -39.75
C GLU A 191 -5.10 5.61 -39.62
N ASP A 192 -3.94 5.01 -39.38
CA ASP A 192 -3.78 3.55 -39.35
C ASP A 192 -3.72 2.96 -37.94
N TYR A 193 -3.28 3.71 -36.93
CA TYR A 193 -3.00 3.15 -35.59
C TYR A 193 -3.68 3.89 -34.44
N ILE A 194 -4.11 3.12 -33.45
CA ILE A 194 -4.34 3.58 -32.07
C ILE A 194 -3.12 3.15 -31.25
N SER A 195 -2.47 4.11 -30.57
CA SER A 195 -1.26 3.83 -29.79
C SER A 195 -1.49 4.08 -28.31
N VAL A 196 -1.09 3.13 -27.47
CA VAL A 196 -1.07 3.24 -26.01
C VAL A 196 0.39 3.36 -25.56
N TYR A 197 0.74 4.46 -24.90
CA TYR A 197 2.07 4.75 -24.41
C TYR A 197 2.12 4.52 -22.91
N ILE A 198 3.13 3.80 -22.43
CA ILE A 198 3.41 3.60 -21.01
C ILE A 198 4.81 4.16 -20.71
N ALA A 199 4.92 4.95 -19.64
CA ALA A 199 6.19 5.53 -19.19
C ALA A 199 7.26 4.44 -19.03
N ASN A 200 8.40 4.58 -19.71
CA ASN A 200 9.47 3.57 -19.64
C ASN A 200 10.38 3.80 -18.43
N VAL A 201 9.82 3.58 -17.23
CA VAL A 201 10.55 3.65 -15.96
C VAL A 201 11.79 2.74 -15.95
N PRO A 202 11.75 1.48 -16.42
CA PRO A 202 12.94 0.64 -16.49
C PRO A 202 14.14 1.30 -17.17
N LEU A 203 13.92 1.93 -18.33
CA LEU A 203 15.01 2.57 -19.07
C LEU A 203 15.56 3.80 -18.33
N VAL A 204 14.69 4.54 -17.64
CA VAL A 204 15.13 5.68 -16.81
C VAL A 204 16.00 5.18 -15.65
N LEU A 205 15.55 4.13 -14.94
CA LEU A 205 16.29 3.54 -13.82
C LEU A 205 17.65 3.00 -14.25
N GLU A 206 17.70 2.37 -15.43
CA GLU A 206 18.93 1.85 -16.04
C GLU A 206 19.96 2.96 -16.28
N ASN A 207 19.53 4.06 -16.91
CA ASN A 207 20.40 5.20 -17.20
C ASN A 207 20.99 5.86 -15.95
N ILE A 208 20.20 5.97 -14.87
CA ILE A 208 20.65 6.62 -13.63
C ILE A 208 21.23 5.62 -12.61
N LYS A 209 21.24 4.33 -12.94
CA LYS A 209 21.68 3.20 -12.10
C LYS A 209 20.97 3.15 -10.74
N TYR A 210 19.66 3.37 -10.75
CA TYR A 210 18.82 3.37 -9.55
C TYR A 210 18.03 2.07 -9.44
N TRP A 211 18.64 1.04 -8.82
CA TRP A 211 18.06 -0.32 -8.74
C TRP A 211 17.76 -0.79 -7.31
N LYS A 212 17.99 0.04 -6.29
CA LYS A 212 17.86 -0.38 -4.87
C LYS A 212 16.81 0.46 -4.13
N TRP A 213 15.67 -0.12 -3.81
CA TRP A 213 14.67 0.44 -2.88
C TRP A 213 13.76 -0.67 -2.33
N GLU A 214 13.02 -0.40 -1.26
CA GLU A 214 12.20 -1.42 -0.56
C GLU A 214 10.70 -1.31 -0.83
N GLN A 215 10.22 -0.13 -1.24
CA GLN A 215 8.79 0.13 -1.40
C GLN A 215 8.23 -0.54 -2.66
N THR A 216 7.16 -1.34 -2.52
CA THR A 216 6.56 -2.10 -3.63
C THR A 216 5.60 -1.30 -4.49
N ALA A 217 4.99 -0.26 -3.92
CA ALA A 217 4.01 0.57 -4.61
C ALA A 217 3.88 1.95 -3.94
N SER A 218 3.38 2.93 -4.68
CA SER A 218 2.96 4.22 -4.13
C SER A 218 1.79 4.02 -3.15
N ILE A 219 1.75 4.82 -2.09
CA ILE A 219 0.71 4.73 -1.05
C ILE A 219 -0.06 6.04 -1.00
N TYR A 220 -1.36 5.97 -1.25
CA TYR A 220 -2.24 7.14 -1.31
C TYR A 220 -2.91 7.36 0.05
N CYS A 221 -2.26 8.17 0.89
CA CYS A 221 -2.96 8.77 2.03
C CYS A 221 -3.68 10.04 1.55
N THR A 222 -4.84 10.34 2.11
CA THR A 222 -5.77 11.33 1.53
C THR A 222 -5.24 12.76 1.43
N THR A 223 -4.18 13.08 2.18
CA THR A 223 -3.54 14.39 2.14
C THR A 223 -2.15 14.38 1.52
N HIS A 224 -1.53 13.21 1.40
CA HIS A 224 -0.16 13.07 0.89
C HIS A 224 0.01 11.70 0.23
N THR A 225 0.48 11.72 -1.02
CA THR A 225 0.94 10.51 -1.69
C THR A 225 2.36 10.21 -1.25
N ARG A 226 2.61 8.96 -0.88
CA ARG A 226 3.98 8.45 -0.70
C ARG A 226 4.38 7.70 -1.96
N ASN A 227 5.12 8.36 -2.83
CA ASN A 227 5.57 7.77 -4.09
C ASN A 227 6.50 6.57 -3.84
N MET A 228 6.39 5.55 -4.69
CA MET A 228 7.31 4.41 -4.70
C MET A 228 8.75 4.84 -5.02
N LEU A 229 8.86 5.73 -5.99
CA LEU A 229 10.11 6.31 -6.46
C LEU A 229 10.24 7.77 -5.96
N PRO A 230 11.47 8.30 -5.82
CA PRO A 230 11.70 9.72 -5.59
C PRO A 230 10.93 10.61 -6.58
N HIS A 231 10.44 11.77 -6.13
CA HIS A 231 9.74 12.75 -7.00
C HIS A 231 10.53 13.10 -8.28
N ALA A 232 11.86 13.22 -8.17
CA ALA A 232 12.74 13.48 -9.31
C ALA A 232 12.69 12.38 -10.39
N ILE A 233 12.36 11.13 -10.05
CA ILE A 233 12.16 10.05 -11.02
C ILE A 233 10.69 10.00 -11.43
N SER A 234 9.78 9.94 -10.46
CA SER A 234 8.36 9.71 -10.71
C SER A 234 7.68 10.86 -11.44
N GLU A 235 7.82 12.10 -10.95
CA GLU A 235 7.07 13.27 -11.42
C GLU A 235 7.86 14.09 -12.45
N ASP A 236 9.18 14.12 -12.36
CA ASP A 236 10.00 14.95 -13.25
C ASP A 236 10.41 14.26 -14.55
N ILE A 237 10.96 13.05 -14.47
CA ILE A 237 11.53 12.36 -15.63
C ILE A 237 10.52 11.42 -16.28
N CYS A 238 9.91 10.53 -15.49
CA CYS A 238 9.07 9.45 -16.02
C CYS A 238 7.66 9.92 -16.35
N SER A 239 7.09 10.83 -15.56
CA SER A 239 5.72 11.31 -15.74
C SER A 239 5.50 11.85 -17.14
N LEU A 240 4.45 11.35 -17.80
CA LEU A 240 3.97 11.80 -19.11
C LEU A 240 3.20 13.14 -18.99
N ARG A 241 3.81 14.11 -18.32
CA ARG A 241 3.30 15.48 -18.21
C ARG A 241 3.66 16.30 -19.46
N ASN A 242 2.78 17.24 -19.80
CA ASN A 242 3.03 18.24 -20.82
C ASN A 242 3.97 19.32 -20.27
N ASP A 243 5.27 19.05 -20.32
CA ASP A 243 6.35 19.97 -19.95
C ASP A 243 7.28 20.28 -21.14
N HIS A 244 6.83 19.97 -22.36
CA HIS A 244 7.59 20.08 -23.61
C HIS A 244 8.93 19.31 -23.64
N GLN A 245 9.14 18.38 -22.71
CA GLN A 245 10.29 17.48 -22.73
C GLN A 245 9.96 16.17 -23.46
N LYS A 246 11.01 15.55 -24.02
CA LYS A 246 10.89 14.21 -24.60
C LYS A 246 10.74 13.20 -23.48
N LYS A 247 9.70 12.38 -23.54
CA LYS A 247 9.41 11.28 -22.61
C LYS A 247 9.62 9.94 -23.32
N THR A 248 10.35 9.04 -22.70
CA THR A 248 10.57 7.68 -23.23
C THR A 248 9.42 6.78 -22.81
N CYS A 249 8.82 6.08 -23.79
CA CYS A 249 7.68 5.20 -23.59
C CYS A 249 7.91 3.82 -24.21
N VAL A 250 7.29 2.80 -23.60
CA VAL A 250 6.93 1.55 -24.27
C VAL A 250 5.56 1.77 -24.91
N VAL A 251 5.42 1.46 -26.19
CA VAL A 251 4.20 1.72 -26.96
C VAL A 251 3.61 0.41 -27.43
N LEU A 252 2.29 0.27 -27.30
CA LEU A 252 1.49 -0.73 -27.99
C LEU A 252 0.73 -0.04 -29.12
N ASP A 253 1.08 -0.35 -30.37
CA ASP A 253 0.34 0.09 -31.54
C ASP A 253 -0.71 -0.96 -31.90
N ILE A 254 -1.93 -0.51 -32.16
CA ILE A 254 -3.08 -1.32 -32.57
C ILE A 254 -3.47 -0.86 -33.97
N ASP A 255 -3.32 -1.73 -34.96
CA ASP A 255 -3.77 -1.46 -36.32
C ASP A 255 -5.31 -1.39 -36.34
N ARG A 256 -5.84 -0.27 -36.84
CA ARG A 256 -7.27 0.02 -36.82
C ARG A 256 -8.07 -0.82 -37.82
N LYS A 257 -7.42 -1.38 -38.83
CA LYS A 257 -8.02 -2.20 -39.90
C LYS A 257 -7.95 -3.67 -39.58
N THR A 258 -6.79 -4.15 -39.12
CA THR A 258 -6.54 -5.59 -38.88
C THR A 258 -6.74 -5.98 -37.42
N GLY A 259 -6.60 -5.04 -36.48
CA GLY A 259 -6.56 -5.32 -35.04
C GLY A 259 -5.23 -5.93 -34.58
N GLU A 260 -4.24 -6.02 -35.46
CA GLU A 260 -2.89 -6.48 -35.10
C GLU A 260 -2.24 -5.52 -34.11
N MET A 261 -1.44 -6.10 -33.21
CA MET A 261 -0.85 -5.39 -32.08
C MET A 261 0.66 -5.57 -32.08
N GLU A 262 1.41 -4.48 -31.92
CA GLU A 262 2.87 -4.50 -31.92
C GLU A 262 3.44 -3.62 -30.80
N PHE A 263 4.49 -4.11 -30.13
CA PHE A 263 5.22 -3.34 -29.13
C PHE A 263 6.44 -2.65 -29.73
N SER A 264 6.70 -1.41 -29.33
CA SER A 264 7.91 -0.67 -29.71
C SER A 264 8.36 0.30 -28.62
N LEU A 265 9.54 0.91 -28.81
CA LEU A 265 10.01 2.04 -28.00
C LEU A 265 9.95 3.34 -28.78
N CYS A 266 9.54 4.41 -28.10
CA CYS A 266 9.67 5.74 -28.66
C CYS A 266 9.96 6.81 -27.61
N GLN A 267 10.43 7.95 -28.09
CA GLN A 267 10.31 9.22 -27.40
C GLN A 267 9.16 10.02 -28.00
N CYS A 268 8.36 10.66 -27.16
CA CYS A 268 7.31 11.58 -27.58
C CYS A 268 7.31 12.85 -26.73
N ILE A 269 6.65 13.90 -27.21
CA ILE A 269 6.34 15.10 -26.41
C ILE A 269 4.83 15.08 -26.16
N ILE A 270 4.45 15.13 -24.88
CA ILE A 270 3.04 15.14 -24.50
C ILE A 270 2.44 16.48 -24.90
N THR A 271 1.39 16.43 -25.71
CA THR A 271 0.75 17.62 -26.28
C THR A 271 -0.30 18.20 -25.35
N ARG A 272 -1.02 17.35 -24.60
CA ARG A 272 -2.02 17.78 -23.62
C ARG A 272 -2.25 16.72 -22.53
N ASN A 273 -2.42 17.15 -21.28
CA ASN A 273 -2.96 16.30 -20.23
C ASN A 273 -4.43 16.67 -20.03
N PHE A 274 -5.35 15.73 -20.22
CA PHE A 274 -6.78 15.92 -19.99
C PHE A 274 -7.21 15.35 -18.64
N THR A 275 -8.29 15.91 -18.12
CA THR A 275 -9.00 15.31 -16.99
C THR A 275 -10.13 14.40 -17.47
N TYR A 276 -10.47 13.39 -16.66
CA TYR A 276 -11.64 12.56 -16.96
C TYR A 276 -12.89 13.42 -17.16
N GLN A 277 -13.69 13.09 -18.18
CA GLN A 277 -14.94 13.76 -18.54
C GLN A 277 -14.81 15.25 -18.88
N GLU A 278 -13.61 15.75 -19.13
CA GLU A 278 -13.41 17.14 -19.56
C GLU A 278 -14.11 17.41 -20.90
N ASN A 279 -14.80 18.54 -21.02
CA ASN A 279 -15.53 18.89 -22.25
C ASN A 279 -14.66 18.91 -23.50
N ASP A 280 -13.41 19.35 -23.39
CA ASP A 280 -12.49 19.41 -24.53
C ASP A 280 -12.03 18.00 -24.96
N LEU A 281 -11.87 17.08 -24.00
CA LEU A 281 -11.59 15.67 -24.29
C LEU A 281 -12.74 15.04 -25.06
N LEU A 282 -13.98 15.24 -24.62
CA LEU A 282 -15.16 14.66 -25.25
C LEU A 282 -15.39 15.16 -26.69
N LYS A 283 -14.85 16.35 -27.03
CA LYS A 283 -14.92 16.94 -28.38
C LYS A 283 -13.74 16.53 -29.27
N LEU A 284 -12.70 15.91 -28.72
CA LEU A 284 -11.52 15.52 -29.46
C LEU A 284 -11.83 14.33 -30.38
N SER A 285 -11.58 14.46 -31.68
CA SER A 285 -11.79 13.39 -32.67
C SER A 285 -11.01 12.11 -32.34
N ASP A 286 -9.80 12.27 -31.83
CA ASP A 286 -8.92 11.15 -31.46
C ASP A 286 -9.54 10.37 -30.30
N TYR A 287 -10.07 11.07 -29.30
CA TYR A 287 -10.76 10.44 -28.18
C TYR A 287 -12.05 9.73 -28.64
N GLN A 288 -12.82 10.30 -29.57
CA GLN A 288 -13.99 9.65 -30.14
C GLN A 288 -13.60 8.34 -30.86
N THR A 289 -12.47 8.33 -31.56
CA THR A 289 -11.94 7.10 -32.18
C THR A 289 -11.56 6.05 -31.14
N LEU A 290 -10.91 6.46 -30.04
CA LEU A 290 -10.60 5.55 -28.93
C LEU A 290 -11.86 4.96 -28.32
N TRP A 291 -12.87 5.80 -28.10
CA TRP A 291 -14.16 5.42 -27.55
C TRP A 291 -14.88 4.41 -28.45
N ASP A 292 -15.01 4.70 -29.74
CA ASP A 292 -15.74 3.85 -30.67
C ASP A 292 -15.10 2.46 -30.77
N PHE A 293 -13.76 2.40 -30.86
CA PHE A 293 -13.03 1.14 -30.84
C PHE A 293 -13.28 0.34 -29.55
N ALA A 294 -13.18 0.99 -28.38
CA ALA A 294 -13.43 0.35 -27.10
C ALA A 294 -14.89 -0.12 -26.96
N LYS A 295 -15.85 0.68 -27.43
CA LYS A 295 -17.29 0.40 -27.33
C LYS A 295 -17.73 -0.75 -28.25
N ILE A 296 -17.10 -0.90 -29.41
CA ILE A 296 -17.31 -2.04 -30.32
C ILE A 296 -16.91 -3.35 -29.64
N GLN A 297 -15.78 -3.35 -28.92
CA GLN A 297 -15.25 -4.53 -28.24
C GLN A 297 -15.96 -4.81 -26.91
N ASN A 298 -16.42 -3.77 -26.21
CA ASN A 298 -17.09 -3.87 -24.93
C ASN A 298 -18.26 -2.87 -24.85
N ASN A 299 -19.48 -3.40 -24.90
CA ASN A 299 -20.69 -2.57 -24.83
C ASN A 299 -20.90 -1.91 -23.46
N MET A 300 -20.16 -2.29 -22.42
CA MET A 300 -20.28 -1.72 -21.07
C MET A 300 -19.55 -0.38 -20.90
N ILE A 301 -18.77 0.09 -21.87
CA ILE A 301 -18.05 1.38 -21.78
C ILE A 301 -19.05 2.54 -21.69
N GLN A 302 -19.10 3.27 -20.56
CA GLN A 302 -20.05 4.37 -20.36
C GLN A 302 -19.41 5.74 -20.36
N ASP A 303 -18.08 5.80 -20.20
CA ASP A 303 -17.43 7.00 -19.71
C ASP A 303 -15.90 6.98 -20.00
N SER A 304 -15.19 8.09 -19.79
CA SER A 304 -13.75 8.19 -20.06
C SER A 304 -12.89 7.32 -19.15
N HIS A 305 -13.34 7.00 -17.93
CA HIS A 305 -12.63 6.07 -17.05
C HIS A 305 -12.70 4.65 -17.63
N ASP A 306 -13.85 4.27 -18.17
CA ASP A 306 -14.03 2.96 -18.81
C ASP A 306 -13.15 2.83 -20.06
N VAL A 307 -13.05 3.87 -20.89
CA VAL A 307 -12.17 3.88 -22.06
C VAL A 307 -10.71 3.65 -21.66
N VAL A 308 -10.18 4.43 -20.70
CA VAL A 308 -8.81 4.24 -20.22
C VAL A 308 -8.63 2.84 -19.65
N SER A 309 -9.57 2.40 -18.81
CA SER A 309 -9.53 1.06 -18.20
C SER A 309 -9.50 -0.06 -19.25
N PHE A 310 -10.26 0.08 -20.33
CA PHE A 310 -10.26 -0.86 -21.45
C PHE A 310 -8.87 -1.00 -22.09
N TYR A 311 -8.24 0.11 -22.47
CA TYR A 311 -6.92 0.06 -23.10
C TYR A 311 -5.83 -0.43 -22.14
N MET A 312 -5.90 -0.06 -20.86
CA MET A 312 -4.96 -0.56 -19.85
C MET A 312 -5.11 -2.08 -19.66
N MET A 313 -6.33 -2.60 -19.61
CA MET A 313 -6.59 -4.04 -19.54
C MET A 313 -6.14 -4.76 -20.81
N LEU A 314 -6.39 -4.18 -21.99
CA LEU A 314 -5.96 -4.73 -23.27
C LEU A 314 -4.43 -4.86 -23.33
N PHE A 315 -3.70 -3.79 -23.00
CA PHE A 315 -2.24 -3.80 -22.93
C PHE A 315 -1.74 -4.90 -21.98
N ASN A 316 -2.27 -4.90 -20.76
CA ASN A 316 -1.88 -5.85 -19.71
C ASN A 316 -2.14 -7.31 -20.10
N LYS A 317 -3.30 -7.59 -20.71
CA LYS A 317 -3.69 -8.93 -21.16
C LYS A 317 -2.83 -9.39 -22.33
N TYR A 318 -2.68 -8.55 -23.35
CA TYR A 318 -1.87 -8.88 -24.53
C TYR A 318 -0.40 -9.12 -24.14
N ALA A 319 0.19 -8.23 -23.34
CA ALA A 319 1.55 -8.41 -22.83
C ALA A 319 1.70 -9.71 -22.02
N ALA A 320 0.76 -10.03 -21.12
CA ALA A 320 0.82 -11.23 -20.29
C ALA A 320 0.65 -12.55 -21.07
N GLN A 321 0.00 -12.50 -22.22
CA GLN A 321 -0.16 -13.65 -23.11
C GLN A 321 1.06 -13.85 -24.01
N SER A 322 1.71 -12.76 -24.42
CA SER A 322 2.85 -12.80 -25.34
C SER A 322 4.20 -13.03 -24.63
N VAL A 323 4.38 -12.49 -23.42
CA VAL A 323 5.67 -12.45 -22.75
C VAL A 323 5.79 -13.56 -21.70
N PRO A 324 6.81 -14.44 -21.78
CA PRO A 324 7.09 -15.43 -20.74
C PRO A 324 7.74 -14.82 -19.49
N ASP A 325 7.81 -15.60 -18.40
CA ASP A 325 8.57 -15.27 -17.18
C ASP A 325 8.24 -13.92 -16.51
N ILE A 326 7.04 -13.41 -16.74
CA ILE A 326 6.50 -12.25 -16.04
C ILE A 326 6.01 -12.62 -14.63
N VAL A 327 5.72 -11.58 -13.84
CA VAL A 327 4.93 -11.71 -12.62
C VAL A 327 3.46 -11.55 -12.98
N TYR A 328 2.75 -12.67 -12.98
CA TYR A 328 1.31 -12.73 -13.23
C TYR A 328 0.51 -12.18 -12.05
N ARG A 329 -0.66 -11.65 -12.39
CA ARG A 329 -1.71 -11.30 -11.46
C ARG A 329 -2.80 -12.36 -11.58
N ALA A 330 -2.83 -13.29 -10.63
CA ALA A 330 -3.79 -14.38 -10.57
C ALA A 330 -4.92 -14.08 -9.58
N THR A 331 -6.01 -14.81 -9.69
CA THR A 331 -7.06 -14.88 -8.66
C THR A 331 -6.96 -16.18 -7.90
N ILE A 332 -7.07 -16.11 -6.58
CA ILE A 332 -7.29 -17.27 -5.72
C ILE A 332 -8.67 -17.16 -5.10
N ASP A 333 -9.28 -18.29 -4.78
CA ASP A 333 -10.56 -18.33 -4.07
C ASP A 333 -10.43 -17.61 -2.74
N SER A 334 -11.42 -16.76 -2.45
CA SER A 334 -11.50 -16.12 -1.15
C SER A 334 -11.93 -17.14 -0.11
N GLU A 335 -11.23 -17.18 1.02
CA GLU A 335 -11.65 -17.97 2.18
C GLU A 335 -12.77 -17.28 2.98
N LYS A 336 -13.07 -16.01 2.67
CA LYS A 336 -14.01 -15.17 3.42
C LYS A 336 -14.97 -14.44 2.50
N HIS A 337 -16.21 -14.29 2.96
CA HIS A 337 -17.24 -13.49 2.28
C HIS A 337 -17.46 -13.93 0.82
N VAL A 338 -17.38 -15.23 0.55
CA VAL A 338 -17.34 -15.80 -0.82
C VAL A 338 -18.52 -15.33 -1.68
N ALA A 339 -19.70 -15.17 -1.08
CA ALA A 339 -20.90 -14.67 -1.76
C ALA A 339 -20.73 -13.24 -2.33
N TYR A 340 -19.89 -12.41 -1.70
CA TYR A 340 -19.67 -11.01 -2.08
C TYR A 340 -18.32 -10.78 -2.75
N PHE A 341 -17.29 -11.50 -2.30
CA PHE A 341 -15.92 -11.36 -2.75
C PHE A 341 -15.36 -12.76 -3.04
N PRO A 342 -15.79 -13.43 -4.12
CA PRO A 342 -15.44 -14.82 -4.40
C PRO A 342 -13.96 -15.01 -4.66
N TYR A 343 -13.28 -13.97 -5.15
CA TYR A 343 -11.88 -14.03 -5.55
C TYR A 343 -11.05 -12.95 -4.87
N ARG A 344 -9.78 -13.29 -4.64
CA ARG A 344 -8.76 -12.34 -4.22
C ARG A 344 -7.59 -12.36 -5.20
N GLY A 345 -7.19 -11.17 -5.65
CA GLY A 345 -6.01 -11.03 -6.50
C GLY A 345 -4.70 -11.24 -5.73
N THR A 346 -3.78 -12.01 -6.32
CA THR A 346 -2.43 -12.28 -5.83
C THR A 346 -1.43 -12.23 -6.98
N TYR A 347 -0.18 -11.92 -6.68
CA TYR A 347 0.92 -12.02 -7.63
C TYR A 347 1.57 -13.40 -7.56
N THR A 348 2.03 -13.91 -8.69
CA THR A 348 2.71 -15.21 -8.82
C THR A 348 3.64 -15.22 -10.04
N CYS A 349 4.74 -15.95 -9.97
CA CYS A 349 5.60 -16.21 -11.14
C CYS A 349 5.13 -17.45 -11.92
N SER A 350 4.27 -18.28 -11.33
CA SER A 350 3.68 -19.42 -12.03
C SER A 350 2.56 -18.93 -12.95
N LYS A 351 2.52 -19.47 -14.17
CA LYS A 351 1.38 -19.26 -15.07
C LYS A 351 0.10 -19.67 -14.36
N SER A 352 -0.82 -18.73 -14.19
CA SER A 352 -2.06 -18.92 -13.44
C SER A 352 -3.12 -18.01 -14.02
N THR A 353 -4.34 -18.50 -14.10
CA THR A 353 -5.47 -17.79 -14.71
C THR A 353 -6.02 -16.72 -13.77
N HIS A 354 -6.67 -15.73 -14.36
CA HIS A 354 -7.43 -14.71 -13.65
C HIS A 354 -8.93 -14.93 -13.91
N ALA A 355 -9.61 -15.61 -12.98
CA ALA A 355 -11.00 -16.06 -13.12
C ALA A 355 -11.99 -14.92 -13.42
N ALA A 356 -11.72 -13.71 -12.91
CA ALA A 356 -12.58 -12.55 -13.17
C ALA A 356 -12.29 -11.83 -14.51
N LEU A 357 -11.36 -12.32 -15.34
CA LEU A 357 -10.96 -11.74 -16.63
C LEU A 357 -10.91 -12.81 -17.74
N ASP A 358 -11.98 -13.60 -17.85
CA ASP A 358 -12.18 -14.66 -18.86
C ASP A 358 -11.11 -15.76 -18.85
N ASP A 359 -10.62 -16.15 -17.67
CA ASP A 359 -9.69 -17.27 -17.45
C ASP A 359 -8.35 -17.20 -18.22
N GLY A 360 -7.96 -16.01 -18.68
CA GLY A 360 -6.67 -15.77 -19.34
C GLY A 360 -5.51 -15.50 -18.37
N TYR A 361 -4.29 -15.45 -18.91
CA TYR A 361 -3.14 -14.88 -18.21
C TYR A 361 -3.25 -13.36 -18.16
N TYR A 362 -3.00 -12.78 -17.00
CA TYR A 362 -3.02 -11.34 -16.79
C TYR A 362 -1.80 -10.92 -15.96
N GLY A 363 -1.26 -9.75 -16.24
CA GLY A 363 -0.11 -9.17 -15.53
C GLY A 363 -0.24 -7.66 -15.54
N HIS A 364 0.36 -6.97 -14.57
CA HIS A 364 0.35 -5.51 -14.54
C HIS A 364 1.61 -4.97 -15.22
N PHE A 365 1.44 -4.04 -16.16
CA PHE A 365 2.49 -3.36 -16.92
C PHE A 365 2.29 -1.84 -16.99
N THR A 366 1.05 -1.38 -16.82
CA THR A 366 0.62 -0.03 -17.22
C THR A 366 0.74 1.04 -16.12
N SER A 367 1.32 0.74 -14.96
CA SER A 367 1.54 1.74 -13.90
C SER A 367 2.93 1.64 -13.24
N PRO A 368 4.02 1.71 -14.03
CA PRO A 368 5.37 1.49 -13.54
C PRO A 368 5.91 2.59 -12.62
N ILE A 369 5.36 3.80 -12.63
CA ILE A 369 5.73 4.85 -11.66
C ILE A 369 5.25 4.47 -10.26
N ARG A 370 4.15 3.70 -10.18
CA ARG A 370 3.41 3.43 -8.95
C ARG A 370 3.56 2.01 -8.43
N ARG A 371 4.05 1.05 -9.23
CA ARG A 371 4.11 -0.38 -8.87
C ARG A 371 5.38 -1.03 -9.38
N VAL A 372 6.10 -1.73 -8.50
CA VAL A 372 7.36 -2.40 -8.87
C VAL A 372 7.13 -3.59 -9.81
N VAL A 373 5.97 -4.25 -9.72
CA VAL A 373 5.61 -5.37 -10.60
C VAL A 373 5.59 -4.94 -12.06
N ASP A 374 5.05 -3.75 -12.33
CA ASP A 374 4.97 -3.20 -13.67
C ASP A 374 6.36 -2.91 -14.23
N ILE A 375 7.31 -2.45 -13.40
CA ILE A 375 8.72 -2.31 -13.79
C ILE A 375 9.32 -3.67 -14.16
N VAL A 376 9.17 -4.69 -13.30
CA VAL A 376 9.64 -6.07 -13.56
C VAL A 376 9.07 -6.60 -14.88
N ASN A 377 7.77 -6.43 -15.09
CA ASN A 377 7.09 -6.94 -16.26
C ASN A 377 7.45 -6.17 -17.55
N LEU A 378 7.64 -4.85 -17.49
CA LEU A 378 8.11 -4.05 -18.62
C LEU A 378 9.56 -4.36 -19.02
N ILE A 379 10.42 -4.75 -18.07
CA ILE A 379 11.78 -5.24 -18.39
C ILE A 379 11.66 -6.55 -19.18
N GLN A 380 10.86 -7.52 -18.70
CA GLN A 380 10.68 -8.79 -19.40
C GLN A 380 10.09 -8.61 -20.79
N LEU A 381 9.12 -7.71 -20.95
CA LEU A 381 8.54 -7.36 -22.25
C LEU A 381 9.61 -6.81 -23.21
N GLN A 382 10.40 -5.84 -22.77
CA GLN A 382 11.44 -5.25 -23.59
C GLN A 382 12.55 -6.25 -23.97
N LYS A 383 12.89 -7.19 -23.08
CA LYS A 383 13.81 -8.28 -23.39
C LYS A 383 13.22 -9.24 -24.43
N HIS A 384 11.95 -9.61 -24.28
CA HIS A 384 11.30 -10.58 -25.15
C HIS A 384 11.15 -10.08 -26.59
N PHE A 385 10.78 -8.81 -26.76
CA PHE A 385 10.64 -8.18 -28.08
C PHE A 385 11.94 -7.51 -28.56
N GLU A 386 13.08 -7.78 -27.90
CA GLU A 386 14.40 -7.24 -28.26
C GLU A 386 14.44 -5.71 -28.40
N LEU A 387 13.61 -5.01 -27.61
CA LEU A 387 13.46 -3.57 -27.67
C LEU A 387 14.63 -2.82 -27.04
N HIS A 388 15.25 -3.42 -26.01
CA HIS A 388 16.40 -2.86 -25.32
C HIS A 388 17.24 -3.97 -24.66
N THR A 389 18.55 -3.76 -24.59
CA THR A 389 19.48 -4.64 -23.87
C THR A 389 19.84 -4.05 -22.52
N PHE A 390 19.39 -4.70 -21.44
CA PHE A 390 19.68 -4.29 -20.08
C PHE A 390 21.00 -4.86 -19.54
N ASP A 391 21.55 -4.22 -18.52
CA ASP A 391 22.79 -4.65 -17.86
C ASP A 391 22.57 -5.71 -16.75
N ASP A 392 23.66 -6.15 -16.14
CA ASP A 392 23.64 -7.13 -15.04
C ASP A 392 22.91 -6.63 -13.78
N HIS A 393 22.87 -5.31 -13.53
CA HIS A 393 22.15 -4.75 -12.38
C HIS A 393 20.64 -4.92 -12.53
N THR A 394 20.14 -4.83 -13.76
CA THR A 394 18.74 -5.12 -14.07
C THR A 394 18.42 -6.60 -13.84
N GLU A 395 19.31 -7.53 -14.22
CA GLU A 395 19.10 -8.96 -13.97
C GLU A 395 19.08 -9.31 -12.48
N ASP A 396 19.95 -8.69 -11.69
CA ASP A 396 19.93 -8.83 -10.23
C ASP A 396 18.61 -8.31 -9.63
N PHE A 397 18.13 -7.17 -10.13
CA PHE A 397 16.84 -6.60 -9.73
C PHE A 397 15.66 -7.53 -10.05
N LEU A 398 15.63 -8.11 -11.25
CA LEU A 398 14.59 -9.08 -11.64
C LEU A 398 14.57 -10.29 -10.71
N LYS A 399 15.74 -10.92 -10.49
CA LYS A 399 15.88 -12.09 -9.60
C LYS A 399 15.43 -11.76 -8.18
N GLU A 400 15.81 -10.60 -7.66
CA GLU A 400 15.43 -10.16 -6.32
C GLU A 400 13.91 -10.07 -6.18
N TRP A 401 13.23 -9.38 -7.09
CA TRP A 401 11.78 -9.15 -6.97
C TRP A 401 10.93 -10.37 -7.31
N GLN A 402 11.36 -11.18 -8.28
CA GLN A 402 10.75 -12.48 -8.55
C GLN A 402 10.95 -13.46 -7.38
N GLY A 403 12.04 -13.32 -6.61
CA GLY A 403 12.26 -14.07 -5.36
C GLY A 403 11.44 -13.58 -4.17
N LYS A 404 10.77 -12.43 -4.27
CA LYS A 404 10.06 -11.74 -3.16
C LYS A 404 8.54 -11.65 -3.34
N ILE A 405 7.94 -12.56 -4.10
CA ILE A 405 6.49 -12.53 -4.39
C ILE A 405 5.62 -12.54 -3.12
N ASP A 406 5.96 -13.35 -2.11
CA ASP A 406 5.22 -13.38 -0.84
C ASP A 406 5.29 -12.05 -0.09
N PHE A 407 6.48 -11.45 -0.07
CA PHE A 407 6.69 -10.12 0.49
C PHE A 407 5.83 -9.08 -0.25
N LEU A 408 5.83 -9.11 -1.59
CA LEU A 408 5.07 -8.20 -2.44
C LEU A 408 3.56 -8.32 -2.21
N ASN A 409 3.04 -9.54 -2.12
CA ASN A 409 1.64 -9.82 -1.80
C ASN A 409 1.26 -9.36 -0.39
N ASN A 410 2.15 -9.53 0.59
CA ASN A 410 1.93 -9.02 1.93
C ASN A 410 1.90 -7.49 1.97
N GLN A 411 2.89 -6.83 1.36
CA GLN A 411 2.97 -5.37 1.27
C GLN A 411 1.74 -4.78 0.58
N THR A 412 1.34 -5.32 -0.57
CA THR A 412 0.14 -4.89 -1.31
C THR A 412 -1.13 -4.95 -0.44
N ARG A 413 -1.28 -6.01 0.37
CA ARG A 413 -2.39 -6.11 1.33
C ARG A 413 -2.34 -5.01 2.40
N GLN A 414 -1.17 -4.77 3.00
CA GLN A 414 -1.02 -3.77 4.05
C GLN A 414 -1.28 -2.36 3.51
N ILE A 415 -0.78 -2.04 2.31
CA ILE A 415 -1.04 -0.77 1.62
C ILE A 415 -2.55 -0.56 1.47
N ARG A 416 -3.26 -1.49 0.83
CA ARG A 416 -4.73 -1.38 0.63
C ARG A 416 -5.50 -1.24 1.95
N LYS A 417 -5.08 -1.99 2.97
CA LYS A 417 -5.69 -1.90 4.30
C LYS A 417 -5.53 -0.50 4.88
N ILE A 418 -4.33 0.07 4.83
CA ILE A 418 -4.07 1.42 5.36
C ILE A 418 -4.78 2.48 4.54
N GLU A 419 -4.77 2.40 3.21
CA GLU A 419 -5.50 3.32 2.35
C GLU A 419 -7.00 3.32 2.66
N ASN A 420 -7.61 2.14 2.80
CA ASN A 420 -9.02 2.03 3.19
C ASN A 420 -9.28 2.63 4.58
N GLN A 421 -8.39 2.41 5.55
CA GLN A 421 -8.50 3.03 6.87
C GLN A 421 -8.38 4.56 6.82
N CYS A 422 -7.47 5.06 6.00
CA CYS A 422 -7.24 6.48 5.82
C CYS A 422 -8.43 7.14 5.10
N LYS A 423 -8.98 6.50 4.07
CA LYS A 423 -10.19 6.93 3.35
C LYS A 423 -11.42 6.95 4.25
N ALA A 424 -11.59 5.93 5.09
CA ALA A 424 -12.73 5.88 6.01
C ALA A 424 -12.73 7.06 7.00
N LEU A 425 -11.55 7.50 7.44
CA LEU A 425 -11.41 8.63 8.35
C LEU A 425 -11.70 9.98 7.67
N THR A 426 -11.52 10.11 6.35
CA THR A 426 -11.85 11.36 5.64
C THR A 426 -13.33 11.52 5.31
N LEU A 427 -14.13 10.47 5.48
CA LEU A 427 -15.59 10.59 5.37
C LEU A 427 -16.16 11.61 6.36
N PHE A 428 -15.48 11.76 7.51
CA PHE A 428 -15.84 12.71 8.55
C PHE A 428 -15.13 14.03 8.30
N THR A 429 -15.86 15.02 7.79
CA THR A 429 -15.35 16.37 7.51
C THR A 429 -15.95 17.37 8.50
N GLY A 430 -15.09 18.29 8.99
CA GLY A 430 -15.52 19.35 9.91
C GLY A 430 -16.08 18.82 11.23
N THR A 431 -17.33 19.13 11.53
CA THR A 431 -18.03 18.73 12.78
C THR A 431 -18.84 17.44 12.63
N THR A 432 -18.89 16.84 11.44
CA THR A 432 -19.71 15.66 11.17
C THR A 432 -19.05 14.44 11.79
N MET A 433 -19.63 13.95 12.90
CA MET A 433 -19.14 12.79 13.65
C MET A 433 -19.99 11.54 13.44
N GLN A 434 -21.08 11.66 12.67
CA GLN A 434 -22.08 10.61 12.45
C GLN A 434 -22.53 10.63 11.00
N LEU A 435 -22.57 9.47 10.36
CA LEU A 435 -22.99 9.31 8.97
C LEU A 435 -23.98 8.15 8.87
N PRO A 436 -25.23 8.40 8.46
CA PRO A 436 -26.18 7.32 8.19
C PRO A 436 -25.71 6.51 6.97
N CYS A 437 -25.91 5.19 7.01
CA CYS A 437 -25.49 4.29 5.96
C CYS A 437 -26.29 2.99 5.97
N GLN A 438 -26.30 2.29 4.84
CA GLN A 438 -26.79 0.91 4.77
C GLN A 438 -25.65 -0.08 4.89
N ALA A 439 -25.86 -1.10 5.72
CA ALA A 439 -24.88 -2.16 5.90
C ALA A 439 -25.50 -3.55 5.81
N THR A 440 -24.80 -4.48 5.13
CA THR A 440 -25.19 -5.88 5.03
C THR A 440 -24.33 -6.75 5.93
N VAL A 441 -24.94 -7.72 6.62
CA VAL A 441 -24.20 -8.69 7.43
C VAL A 441 -23.49 -9.68 6.51
N LEU A 442 -22.17 -9.75 6.62
CA LEU A 442 -21.37 -10.70 5.85
C LEU A 442 -21.14 -12.01 6.59
N GLU A 443 -20.71 -11.92 7.86
CA GLU A 443 -20.45 -13.10 8.70
C GLU A 443 -20.59 -12.77 10.19
N GLN A 444 -20.98 -13.75 11.01
CA GLN A 444 -20.89 -13.65 12.47
C GLN A 444 -19.51 -14.12 12.93
N VAL A 445 -18.70 -13.22 13.48
CA VAL A 445 -17.30 -13.47 13.86
C VAL A 445 -17.11 -13.78 15.35
N GLY A 446 -18.18 -13.70 16.14
CA GLY A 446 -18.16 -14.01 17.57
C GLY A 446 -19.51 -13.77 18.24
N PRO A 447 -19.59 -13.99 19.56
CA PRO A 447 -20.80 -13.69 20.34
C PRO A 447 -21.14 -12.20 20.19
N ASN A 448 -22.34 -11.91 19.67
CA ASN A 448 -22.85 -10.56 19.47
C ASN A 448 -21.94 -9.67 18.62
N GLN A 449 -21.13 -10.26 17.73
CA GLN A 449 -20.19 -9.52 16.87
C GLN A 449 -20.31 -9.98 15.41
N PHE A 450 -20.58 -9.01 14.54
CA PHE A 450 -20.88 -9.20 13.13
C PHE A 450 -19.90 -8.40 12.28
N GLU A 451 -19.45 -8.97 11.16
CA GLU A 451 -18.74 -8.25 10.12
C GLU A 451 -19.75 -7.75 9.10
N MET A 452 -19.71 -6.45 8.82
CA MET A 452 -20.72 -5.72 8.06
C MET A 452 -20.06 -5.05 6.85
N PHE A 453 -20.67 -5.18 5.67
CA PHE A 453 -20.32 -4.40 4.49
C PHE A 453 -21.17 -3.13 4.42
N VAL A 454 -20.53 -1.98 4.57
CA VAL A 454 -21.17 -0.66 4.51
C VAL A 454 -21.15 -0.17 3.05
N HIS A 455 -22.31 -0.14 2.41
CA HIS A 455 -22.45 0.07 0.96
C HIS A 455 -22.00 1.46 0.52
N ASP A 456 -22.49 2.50 1.20
CA ASP A 456 -22.27 3.91 0.84
C ASP A 456 -20.79 4.28 0.78
N TYR A 457 -19.98 3.61 1.60
CA TYR A 457 -18.56 3.92 1.79
C TYR A 457 -17.63 2.78 1.36
N ARG A 458 -18.19 1.65 0.92
CA ARG A 458 -17.45 0.44 0.52
C ARG A 458 -16.47 -0.03 1.60
N LEU A 459 -16.91 -0.03 2.86
CA LEU A 459 -16.10 -0.42 4.02
C LEU A 459 -16.57 -1.75 4.59
N ILE A 460 -15.62 -2.56 5.07
CA ILE A 460 -15.91 -3.71 5.92
C ILE A 460 -15.56 -3.35 7.36
N LEU A 461 -16.55 -3.39 8.25
CA LEU A 461 -16.41 -3.03 9.65
C LEU A 461 -17.02 -4.08 10.56
N LYS A 462 -16.53 -4.15 11.80
CA LYS A 462 -17.13 -5.00 12.83
C LYS A 462 -18.11 -4.21 13.65
N MET A 463 -19.31 -4.74 13.81
CA MET A 463 -20.36 -4.19 14.67
C MET A 463 -20.63 -5.15 15.82
N LYS A 464 -20.89 -4.60 17.01
CA LYS A 464 -21.47 -5.37 18.11
C LYS A 464 -22.97 -5.10 18.18
N SER A 465 -23.77 -6.15 18.29
CA SER A 465 -25.23 -6.07 18.38
C SER A 465 -25.73 -7.12 19.36
N GLU A 466 -26.60 -6.72 20.27
CA GLU A 466 -27.32 -7.67 21.15
C GLU A 466 -28.45 -8.39 20.39
N ASP A 467 -28.98 -7.75 19.34
CA ASP A 467 -29.93 -8.37 18.43
C ASP A 467 -29.24 -9.42 17.56
N ILE A 468 -29.99 -10.50 17.26
CA ILE A 468 -29.62 -11.46 16.22
C ILE A 468 -29.78 -10.77 14.86
N LEU A 469 -28.70 -10.72 14.10
CA LEU A 469 -28.70 -10.24 12.72
C LEU A 469 -28.59 -11.42 11.78
N LEU A 470 -29.38 -11.39 10.71
CA LEU A 470 -29.40 -12.43 9.70
C LEU A 470 -28.33 -12.15 8.65
N LEU A 471 -27.69 -13.22 8.17
CA LEU A 471 -26.72 -13.12 7.06
C LEU A 471 -27.41 -12.56 5.82
N ASP A 472 -26.66 -11.79 5.02
CA ASP A 472 -27.06 -11.19 3.76
C ASP A 472 -28.20 -10.14 3.84
N GLU A 473 -28.77 -9.93 5.02
CA GLU A 473 -29.77 -8.89 5.28
C GLU A 473 -29.16 -7.49 5.40
N LYS A 474 -29.92 -6.50 4.94
CA LYS A 474 -29.56 -5.07 5.00
C LYS A 474 -30.16 -4.41 6.23
N TYR A 475 -29.34 -3.59 6.90
CA TYR A 475 -29.74 -2.84 8.08
C TYR A 475 -29.34 -1.38 7.95
N ASP A 476 -30.25 -0.50 8.38
CA ASP A 476 -29.95 0.92 8.55
C ASP A 476 -29.04 1.10 9.77
N CYS A 477 -27.91 1.76 9.53
CA CYS A 477 -26.85 1.94 10.51
C CYS A 477 -26.38 3.40 10.53
N VAL A 478 -25.64 3.75 11.57
CA VAL A 478 -24.88 4.99 11.66
C VAL A 478 -23.42 4.66 11.92
N LEU A 479 -22.56 5.30 11.14
CA LEU A 479 -21.12 5.27 11.29
C LEU A 479 -20.67 6.45 12.15
N TYR A 480 -19.94 6.18 13.22
CA TYR A 480 -19.47 7.16 14.20
C TYR A 480 -17.96 7.35 14.14
N LEU A 481 -17.51 8.60 14.29
CA LEU A 481 -16.11 8.94 14.57
C LEU A 481 -15.92 9.26 16.07
N LEU A 482 -15.07 8.51 16.75
CA LEU A 482 -14.68 8.69 18.15
C LEU A 482 -13.23 9.19 18.22
N GLU A 483 -13.02 10.50 18.18
CA GLU A 483 -11.68 11.09 17.99
C GLU A 483 -10.65 10.77 19.08
N GLN A 484 -11.11 10.53 20.31
CA GLN A 484 -10.26 10.25 21.46
C GLN A 484 -9.78 8.79 21.52
N GLU A 485 -10.28 7.94 20.62
CA GLU A 485 -9.89 6.54 20.54
C GLU A 485 -8.59 6.34 19.75
N THR A 486 -7.79 5.39 20.22
CA THR A 486 -6.38 5.26 19.82
C THR A 486 -6.13 4.25 18.70
N THR A 487 -7.14 3.44 18.35
CA THR A 487 -7.03 2.39 17.34
C THR A 487 -8.12 2.57 16.29
N TYR A 488 -7.82 2.29 15.01
CA TYR A 488 -8.78 2.42 13.91
C TYR A 488 -10.17 1.82 14.24
N MET A 489 -10.21 0.55 14.68
CA MET A 489 -11.45 -0.17 15.00
C MET A 489 -12.27 0.45 16.13
N LYS A 490 -11.65 1.30 16.96
CA LYS A 490 -12.35 2.03 18.02
C LYS A 490 -12.70 3.45 17.57
N LYS A 491 -11.90 4.03 16.68
CA LYS A 491 -12.07 5.38 16.15
C LYS A 491 -13.26 5.45 15.19
N ILE A 492 -13.48 4.43 14.37
CA ILE A 492 -14.66 4.31 13.51
C ILE A 492 -15.53 3.17 14.04
N ARG A 493 -16.78 3.47 14.41
CA ARG A 493 -17.74 2.46 14.90
C ARG A 493 -19.01 2.48 14.08
N LEU A 494 -19.46 1.30 13.68
CA LEU A 494 -20.78 1.10 13.11
C LEU A 494 -21.74 0.73 14.23
N LYS A 495 -22.94 1.32 14.23
CA LYS A 495 -24.03 0.95 15.13
C LYS A 495 -25.32 0.88 14.32
N ARG A 496 -26.15 -0.13 14.59
CA ARG A 496 -27.51 -0.21 14.07
C ARG A 496 -28.36 0.92 14.67
N LEU A 497 -29.27 1.46 13.85
CA LEU A 497 -30.28 2.43 14.28
C LEU A 497 -31.36 1.79 15.14
#